data_AF-A0A840MKX4-F1
#
_entry.id   AF-A0A840MKX4-F1
#
_cell.length_a   1.000
_cell.length_b   1.000
_cell.length_c   1.000
_cell.angle_alpha   90.00
_cell.angle_beta   90.00
_cell.angle_gamma   90.00
#
_symmetry.space_group_name_H-M   'P 1'
#
loop_
_entity.id
_entity.type
_entity.pdbx_description
1 polymer ?
#
loop_
_entity_poly.entity_id
_entity_poly.type
_entity_poly.pdbx_seq_one_letter_code
_entity_poly.pdbx_strand_id
1 'polypeptide(L)'
;MDKLEDRINHDRGSLSSLISDLESLNRVYRDIESNRPLGMPVLNSRRRNVERQMVVDQGRHQLYALRNLGADELPVVVPAGLAEQFEAAFGPHVEAFPRDWLGADPAILPHLTRSK
;
A
#
# COMPACT_ATOMS: atom_id res chain seq x y z
N MET A 1 30.87 1.83 -21.67
CA MET A 1 30.14 3.08 -21.37
C MET A 1 28.68 2.78 -21.03
N ASP A 2 28.04 1.81 -21.68
CA ASP A 2 26.64 1.37 -21.49
C ASP A 2 26.18 1.17 -20.03
N LYS A 3 26.99 0.52 -19.18
CA LYS A 3 26.61 0.25 -17.78
C LYS A 3 26.44 1.51 -16.91
N LEU A 4 27.06 2.63 -17.28
CA LEU A 4 26.95 3.87 -16.51
C LEU A 4 25.67 4.63 -16.91
N GLU A 5 25.35 4.63 -18.21
CA GLU A 5 24.14 5.25 -18.76
C GLU A 5 22.88 4.53 -18.29
N ASP A 6 22.89 3.19 -18.29
CA ASP A 6 21.79 2.37 -17.75
C ASP A 6 21.54 2.65 -16.26
N ARG A 7 22.61 2.77 -15.47
CA ARG A 7 22.50 3.10 -14.04
C ARG A 7 21.94 4.50 -13.83
N ILE A 8 22.40 5.49 -14.58
CA ILE A 8 21.90 6.87 -14.48
C ILE A 8 20.42 6.93 -14.88
N ASN A 9 20.02 6.22 -15.95
CA ASN A 9 18.62 6.16 -16.38
C ASN A 9 17.74 5.43 -15.35
N HIS A 10 18.24 4.35 -14.76
CA HIS A 10 17.56 3.63 -13.68
C HIS A 10 17.39 4.51 -12.43
N ASP A 11 18.45 5.20 -12.00
CA ASP A 11 18.43 6.08 -10.82
C ASP A 11 17.47 7.26 -11.04
N ARG A 12 17.46 7.85 -12.25
CA ARG A 12 16.49 8.90 -12.63
C ARG A 12 15.04 8.38 -12.63
N GLY A 13 14.81 7.17 -13.14
CA GLY A 13 13.49 6.53 -13.11
C GLY A 13 13.02 6.26 -11.68
N SER A 14 13.92 5.77 -10.82
CA SER A 14 13.67 5.51 -9.41
C SER A 14 13.33 6.79 -8.63
N LEU A 15 14.09 7.87 -8.84
CA LEU A 15 13.82 9.18 -8.23
C LEU A 15 12.48 9.78 -8.69
N SER A 16 12.15 9.65 -9.97
CA SER A 16 10.87 10.12 -10.50
C SER A 16 9.69 9.37 -9.88
N SER A 17 9.79 8.04 -9.76
CA SER A 17 8.79 7.21 -9.10
C SER A 17 8.62 7.62 -7.62
N LEU A 18 9.72 7.88 -6.92
CA LEU A 18 9.68 8.31 -5.53
C LEU A 18 9.00 9.68 -5.37
N ILE A 19 9.33 10.64 -6.23
CA ILE A 19 8.69 11.96 -6.19
C ILE A 19 7.18 11.82 -6.40
N SER A 20 6.76 11.03 -7.40
CA SER A 20 5.34 10.76 -7.68
C SER A 20 4.62 10.09 -6.50
N ASP A 21 5.26 9.13 -5.84
CA ASP A 21 4.70 8.46 -4.65
C ASP A 21 4.56 9.45 -3.47
N LEU A 22 5.54 10.33 -3.26
CA LEU A 22 5.50 11.35 -2.21
C LEU A 22 4.44 12.42 -2.48
N GLU A 23 4.31 12.87 -3.73
CA GLU A 23 3.26 13.80 -4.14
C GLU A 23 1.88 13.20 -3.93
N SER A 24 1.70 11.93 -4.30
CA SER A 24 0.45 11.18 -4.10
C SER A 24 0.11 11.04 -2.61
N LEU A 25 1.09 10.72 -1.77
CA LEU A 25 0.91 10.61 -0.33
C LEU A 25 0.58 11.97 0.31
N ASN A 26 1.29 13.04 -0.08
CA ASN A 26 1.03 14.39 0.40
C ASN A 26 -0.38 14.86 0.02
N ARG A 27 -0.83 14.53 -1.20
CA ARG A 27 -2.21 14.80 -1.63
C ARG A 27 -3.23 14.14 -0.71
N VAL A 28 -3.02 12.87 -0.36
CA VAL A 28 -3.89 12.14 0.56
C VAL A 28 -3.94 12.79 1.93
N TYR A 29 -2.80 13.20 2.50
CA TYR A 29 -2.81 13.93 3.78
C TYR A 29 -3.61 15.23 3.70
N ARG A 30 -3.45 15.99 2.61
CA ARG A 30 -4.26 17.21 2.40
C ARG A 30 -5.74 16.92 2.25
N ASP A 31 -6.10 15.83 1.57
CA ASP A 31 -7.49 15.40 1.44
C ASP A 31 -8.07 15.03 2.82
N ILE A 32 -7.30 14.36 3.69
CA ILE A 32 -7.67 14.07 5.09
C ILE A 32 -7.85 15.36 5.89
N GLU A 33 -6.86 16.26 5.87
CA GLU A 33 -6.89 17.54 6.60
C GLU A 33 -8.07 18.43 6.16
N SER A 34 -8.41 18.39 4.87
CA SER A 34 -9.54 19.16 4.31
C SER A 34 -10.88 18.42 4.39
N ASN A 35 -10.94 17.28 5.09
CA ASN A 35 -12.11 16.43 5.25
C ASN A 35 -12.78 16.05 3.91
N ARG A 36 -11.96 15.85 2.87
CA ARG A 36 -12.40 15.36 1.57
C ARG A 36 -12.62 13.85 1.62
N PRO A 37 -13.60 13.33 0.87
CA PRO A 37 -13.83 11.89 0.81
C PRO A 37 -12.61 11.18 0.20
N LEU A 38 -12.08 10.20 0.92
CA LEU A 38 -11.04 9.31 0.43
C LEU A 38 -11.67 8.14 -0.33
N GLY A 39 -11.08 7.78 -1.47
CA GLY A 39 -11.38 6.50 -2.10
C GLY A 39 -10.97 5.34 -1.19
N MET A 40 -11.84 4.35 -1.07
CA MET A 40 -11.54 3.15 -0.27
C MET A 40 -10.44 2.32 -0.93
N PRO A 41 -9.39 1.91 -0.21
CA PRO A 41 -8.38 1.02 -0.75
C PRO A 41 -8.97 -0.33 -1.17
N VAL A 42 -8.51 -0.84 -2.32
CA VAL A 42 -8.92 -2.14 -2.83
C VAL A 42 -7.85 -3.17 -2.46
N LEU A 43 -8.26 -4.19 -1.71
CA LEU A 43 -7.41 -5.31 -1.33
C LEU A 43 -7.70 -6.52 -2.22
N ASN A 44 -6.67 -7.04 -2.87
CA ASN A 44 -6.72 -8.17 -3.78
C ASN A 44 -5.73 -9.27 -3.34
N SER A 45 -5.76 -10.44 -3.96
CA SER A 45 -4.80 -11.52 -3.72
C SER A 45 -4.20 -12.02 -5.02
N ARG A 46 -2.86 -11.99 -5.14
CA ARG A 46 -2.13 -12.38 -6.36
C ARG A 46 -2.36 -13.83 -6.80
N ARG A 47 -2.69 -14.72 -5.86
CA ARG A 47 -2.91 -16.17 -6.13
C ARG A 47 -4.28 -16.66 -5.68
N ARG A 48 -5.22 -15.75 -5.42
CA ARG A 48 -6.52 -16.07 -4.77
C ARG A 48 -6.33 -16.90 -3.50
N ASN A 49 -5.32 -16.54 -2.72
CA ASN A 49 -5.09 -17.10 -1.40
C ASN A 49 -4.92 -15.92 -0.45
N VAL A 50 -6.04 -15.56 0.16
CA VAL A 50 -6.16 -14.42 1.07
C VAL A 50 -5.31 -14.63 2.33
N GLU A 51 -5.25 -15.85 2.85
CA GLU A 51 -4.50 -16.20 4.07
C GLU A 51 -2.99 -16.03 3.93
N ARG A 52 -2.46 -16.18 2.71
CA ARG A 52 -1.02 -16.11 2.46
C ARG A 52 -0.53 -14.72 2.08
N GLN A 53 -1.29 -14.01 1.24
CA GLN A 53 -0.86 -12.72 0.73
C GLN A 53 -2.04 -11.89 0.22
N MET A 54 -2.21 -10.73 0.84
CA MET A 54 -3.02 -9.63 0.36
C MET A 54 -2.12 -8.58 -0.32
N VAL A 55 -2.64 -7.93 -1.35
CA VAL A 55 -1.97 -6.87 -2.08
C VAL A 55 -2.94 -5.72 -2.24
N VAL A 56 -2.46 -4.50 -2.04
CA VAL A 56 -3.24 -3.29 -2.30
C VAL A 56 -3.23 -3.03 -3.79
N ASP A 57 -4.35 -3.28 -4.45
CA ASP A 57 -4.53 -3.04 -5.88
C ASP A 57 -4.72 -1.53 -6.15
N GLN A 58 -5.48 -0.87 -5.28
CA GLN A 58 -5.73 0.57 -5.34
C GLN A 58 -5.74 1.17 -3.93
N GLY A 59 -5.39 2.46 -3.84
CA GLY A 59 -5.49 3.20 -2.57
C GLY A 59 -4.32 2.98 -1.60
N ARG A 60 -3.15 2.56 -2.10
CA ARG A 60 -1.95 2.31 -1.27
C ARG A 60 -1.55 3.52 -0.42
N HIS A 61 -1.59 4.72 -0.99
CA HIS A 61 -1.22 5.96 -0.30
C HIS A 61 -2.22 6.32 0.81
N GLN A 62 -3.51 6.06 0.60
CA GLN A 62 -4.59 6.22 1.58
C GLN A 62 -4.35 5.29 2.77
N LEU A 63 -4.04 4.03 2.49
CA LEU A 63 -3.75 3.02 3.51
C LEU A 63 -2.55 3.43 4.36
N TYR A 64 -1.46 3.91 3.75
CA TYR A 64 -0.30 4.40 4.48
C TYR A 64 -0.56 5.67 5.27
N ALA A 65 -1.28 6.64 4.72
CA ALA A 65 -1.62 7.88 5.42
C ALA A 65 -2.46 7.60 6.67
N LEU A 66 -3.52 6.80 6.52
CA LEU A 66 -4.41 6.45 7.63
C LEU A 66 -3.66 5.63 8.71
N ARG A 67 -2.81 4.68 8.31
CA ARG A 67 -1.95 3.95 9.25
C ARG A 67 -1.00 4.87 10.01
N ASN A 68 -0.37 5.83 9.34
CA ASN A 68 0.54 6.78 9.99
C ASN A 68 -0.18 7.72 10.96
N LEU A 69 -1.46 8.00 10.70
CA LEU A 69 -2.32 8.76 11.61
C LEU A 69 -2.84 7.92 12.79
N GLY A 70 -2.48 6.64 12.87
CA GLY A 70 -2.86 5.75 13.97
C GLY A 70 -4.26 5.15 13.85
N ALA A 71 -4.78 5.00 12.64
CA ALA A 71 -6.03 4.26 12.44
C ALA A 71 -5.81 2.76 12.74
N ASP A 72 -6.53 2.24 13.72
CA ASP A 72 -6.50 0.83 14.12
C ASP A 72 -7.36 -0.05 13.19
N GLU A 73 -8.40 0.53 12.59
CA GLU A 73 -9.30 -0.12 11.63
C GLU A 73 -9.42 0.71 10.36
N LEU A 74 -9.45 0.05 9.20
CA LEU A 74 -9.49 0.71 7.90
C LEU A 74 -10.59 0.12 7.02
N PRO A 75 -11.49 0.93 6.47
CA PRO A 75 -12.45 0.45 5.49
C PRO A 75 -11.71 0.09 4.21
N VAL A 76 -11.94 -1.13 3.71
CA VAL A 76 -11.32 -1.67 2.50
C VAL A 76 -12.37 -2.32 1.62
N VAL A 77 -12.13 -2.32 0.30
CA VAL A 77 -12.96 -3.01 -0.68
C VAL A 77 -12.26 -4.30 -1.10
N VAL A 78 -12.97 -5.41 -1.04
CA VAL A 78 -12.49 -6.72 -1.49
C VAL A 78 -13.27 -7.13 -2.74
N PRO A 79 -12.62 -7.56 -3.83
CA PRO A 79 -13.30 -8.07 -5.01
C PRO A 79 -14.25 -9.23 -4.66
N ALA A 80 -15.43 -9.27 -5.27
CA ALA A 80 -16.47 -10.26 -4.95
C ALA A 80 -15.98 -11.72 -5.02
N GLY A 81 -15.09 -12.04 -5.97
CA GLY A 81 -14.51 -13.38 -6.10
C GLY A 81 -13.56 -13.81 -4.97
N LEU A 82 -13.23 -12.90 -4.06
CA LEU A 82 -12.40 -13.14 -2.87
C LEU A 82 -13.16 -12.90 -1.56
N ALA A 83 -14.41 -12.44 -1.61
CA ALA A 83 -15.19 -12.05 -0.44
C ALA A 83 -15.36 -13.21 0.56
N GLU A 84 -15.75 -14.39 0.09
CA GLU A 84 -15.93 -15.57 0.96
C GLU A 84 -14.62 -16.00 1.63
N GLN A 85 -13.49 -15.94 0.91
CA GLN A 85 -12.18 -16.28 1.48
C GLN A 85 -11.71 -15.21 2.48
N PHE A 86 -12.05 -13.95 2.22
CA PHE A 86 -11.75 -12.84 3.11
C PHE A 86 -12.56 -12.94 4.41
N GLU A 87 -13.86 -13.18 4.32
CA GLU A 87 -14.70 -13.43 5.49
C GLU A 87 -14.26 -14.67 6.28
N ALA A 88 -13.85 -15.74 5.60
CA ALA A 88 -13.33 -16.94 6.26
C ALA A 88 -12.00 -16.68 6.99
N ALA A 89 -11.12 -15.86 6.41
CA ALA A 89 -9.81 -15.56 6.98
C ALA A 89 -9.85 -14.49 8.08
N PHE A 90 -10.76 -13.53 8.00
CA PHE A 90 -10.83 -12.37 8.91
C PHE A 90 -12.04 -12.33 9.82
N GLY A 91 -13.06 -13.15 9.54
CA GLY A 91 -14.30 -13.18 10.30
C GLY A 91 -14.98 -11.81 10.41
N PRO A 92 -16.02 -11.71 11.25
CA PRO A 92 -16.71 -10.46 11.57
C PRO A 92 -15.98 -9.60 12.63
N HIS A 93 -14.88 -10.09 13.22
CA HIS A 93 -14.11 -9.39 14.23
C HIS A 93 -12.66 -9.24 13.79
N VAL A 94 -12.30 -7.99 13.50
CA VAL A 94 -11.04 -7.55 12.92
C VAL A 94 -9.90 -7.79 13.91
N GLU A 95 -9.14 -8.88 13.74
CA GLU A 95 -7.74 -8.81 14.16
C GLU A 95 -7.01 -7.91 13.15
N ALA A 96 -6.26 -6.94 13.66
CA ALA A 96 -5.47 -6.04 12.85
C ALA A 96 -4.62 -6.85 11.86
N PHE A 97 -4.64 -6.45 10.58
CA PHE A 97 -3.87 -7.12 9.53
C PHE A 97 -2.43 -7.36 10.01
N PRO A 98 -1.91 -8.60 9.93
CA PRO A 98 -0.51 -8.87 10.23
C PRO A 98 0.38 -7.87 9.51
N ARG A 99 1.35 -7.27 10.25
CA ARG A 99 2.24 -6.22 9.71
C ARG A 99 2.92 -6.62 8.40
N ASP A 100 3.12 -7.91 8.19
CA ASP A 100 3.83 -8.52 7.07
C ASP A 100 2.97 -8.62 5.80
N TRP A 101 1.66 -8.46 5.90
CA TRP A 101 0.75 -8.57 4.76
C TRP A 101 0.58 -7.29 3.96
N LEU A 102 0.68 -6.15 4.64
CA LEU A 102 0.88 -4.85 4.00
C LEU A 102 2.35 -4.64 3.64
N GLY A 103 3.14 -5.72 3.57
CA GLY A 103 4.50 -5.69 3.09
C GLY A 103 4.55 -4.99 1.76
N ALA A 104 4.97 -3.72 1.79
CA ALA A 104 5.87 -3.24 0.76
C ALA A 104 6.91 -4.34 0.67
N ASP A 105 6.98 -5.02 -0.48
CA ASP A 105 8.18 -5.74 -0.81
C ASP A 105 9.33 -4.76 -0.49
N PRO A 106 10.23 -5.05 0.46
CA PRO A 106 11.30 -4.13 0.82
C PRO A 106 12.14 -3.76 -0.40
N ALA A 107 12.05 -4.56 -1.49
CA ALA A 107 12.63 -4.25 -2.79
C ALA A 107 11.96 -3.07 -3.53
N ILE A 108 10.71 -2.72 -3.23
CA ILE A 108 9.97 -1.66 -3.96
C ILE A 108 10.22 -0.26 -3.35
N LEU A 109 10.55 -0.15 -2.06
CA LEU A 109 10.87 1.14 -1.42
C LEU A 109 12.03 1.02 -0.41
N PRO A 110 13.25 0.65 -0.86
CA PRO A 110 14.41 0.40 0.02
C PRO A 110 14.90 1.64 0.80
N HIS A 111 14.41 2.83 0.47
CA HIS A 111 14.81 4.09 1.12
C HIS A 111 13.93 4.47 2.32
N LEU A 112 12.80 3.79 2.55
CA LEU A 112 11.91 4.03 3.69
C LEU A 112 12.16 3.08 4.87
N THR A 113 12.88 1.98 4.65
CA THR A 113 13.40 1.11 5.71
C THR A 113 14.63 1.74 6.36
N ARG A 114 14.45 2.83 7.12
CA ARG A 114 15.44 3.21 8.11
C ARG A 114 15.14 2.48 9.41
N SER A 115 15.94 1.44 9.69
CA SER A 115 16.12 0.85 11.01
C SER A 115 16.44 1.94 12.03
N LYS A 116 15.84 1.81 13.22
CA LYS A 116 16.45 2.31 14.46
C LYS A 116 17.71 1.51 14.77
#